data_AF-A0A0G1PCI3-F1
#
_entry.id   AF-A0A0G1PCI3-F1
#
_cell.length_a   1.000
_cell.length_b   1.000
_cell.length_c   1.000
_cell.angle_alpha   90.00
_cell.angle_beta   90.00
_cell.angle_gamma   90.00
#
_symmetry.space_group_name_H-M   'P 1'
#
loop_
_entity.id
_entity.type
_entity.pdbx_description
1 polymer ?
#
loop_
_entity_poly.entity_id
_entity_poly.type
_entity_poly.pdbx_seq_one_letter_code
_entity_poly.pdbx_strand_id
1 'polypeptide(L)'
;MVIRNSSGQASLVLVLLVGLVAMIVTLSSGTLSVSNVQIEETIHTADSAWYAAWAGVDELMYRLRSGQRFGDTYSVTLTLDNGATVSAQIIGDNTQRTVQSEGFIDGVTKRLEVKVASSSSKASFIFAAQSGEGGFELEGGTLVVGANNTSGNVYSNGSVLGVRASSGIAGSRILGSVWAVGTIGGLASPDTGGVYIQKDARAGSLTACLVNGNVRSPAPPTNCPYAGNYLSTNPPSPVEMASVDANYWKNKALAGGVWSGDCTVLETDGTDCTLGTGILGNRQILGNLSVPSGINLTIDGPIWVKGDIDIAQNNTLSTAESAEKDSIVVVASDPDNPLVKGRIVTSSNVQYSLNSQGAGLIFISENRGDICEINPAIELTSNTATVVFVAVDGCINIGSNSVISGVLGKKVHLKSNSIVSYDPSLAQAILGTDTGGWSVVSITEY
;
A
#
# COMPACT_ATOMS: atom_id res chain seq x y z
N MET A 1 80.33 -38.06 -51.34
CA MET A 1 79.46 -37.19 -50.53
C MET A 1 78.03 -37.71 -50.69
N VAL A 2 77.57 -38.53 -49.74
CA VAL A 2 76.23 -39.15 -49.79
C VAL A 2 75.24 -38.16 -49.17
N ILE A 3 74.37 -37.58 -49.99
CA ILE A 3 73.26 -36.76 -49.51
C ILE A 3 72.21 -37.73 -48.93
N ARG A 4 72.17 -37.85 -47.60
CA ARG A 4 71.14 -38.60 -46.88
C ARG A 4 69.80 -37.88 -47.03
N ASN A 5 68.82 -38.55 -47.62
CA ASN A 5 67.45 -38.05 -47.74
C ASN A 5 66.77 -38.04 -46.36
N SER A 6 66.63 -36.86 -45.75
CA SER A 6 66.06 -36.63 -44.41
C SER A 6 64.53 -36.39 -44.41
N SER A 7 63.88 -36.47 -45.58
CA SER A 7 62.44 -36.21 -45.74
C SER A 7 61.54 -37.14 -44.91
N GLY A 8 61.93 -38.41 -44.74
CA GLY A 8 61.20 -39.36 -43.88
C GLY A 8 61.30 -39.03 -42.39
N GLN A 9 62.46 -38.53 -41.92
CA GLN A 9 62.64 -38.14 -40.52
C GLN A 9 61.90 -36.83 -40.20
N ALA A 10 61.88 -35.88 -41.13
CA ALA A 10 61.12 -34.64 -40.98
C ALA A 10 59.60 -34.90 -40.90
N SER A 11 59.08 -35.82 -41.71
CA SER A 11 57.66 -36.22 -41.66
C SER A 11 57.30 -36.90 -40.33
N LEU A 12 58.20 -37.72 -39.78
CA LEU A 12 57.97 -38.43 -38.52
C LEU A 12 57.95 -37.46 -37.33
N VAL A 13 58.87 -36.48 -37.32
CA VAL A 13 58.89 -35.41 -36.31
C VAL A 13 57.63 -34.54 -36.41
N LEU A 14 57.20 -34.19 -37.63
CA LEU A 14 55.99 -33.39 -37.84
C LEU A 14 54.73 -34.11 -37.32
N VAL A 15 54.57 -35.39 -37.63
CA VAL A 15 53.42 -36.19 -37.15
C VAL A 15 53.44 -36.32 -35.63
N LEU A 16 54.62 -36.51 -35.03
CA LEU A 16 54.76 -36.54 -33.57
C LEU A 16 54.36 -35.19 -32.93
N LEU A 17 54.78 -34.09 -33.54
CA LEU A 17 54.48 -32.74 -33.06
C LEU A 17 52.99 -32.42 -33.15
N VAL A 18 52.35 -32.75 -34.28
CA VAL A 18 50.90 -32.60 -34.45
C VAL A 18 50.13 -33.51 -33.49
N GLY A 19 50.61 -34.74 -33.25
CA GLY A 19 50.02 -35.65 -32.26
C GLY A 19 50.10 -35.15 -30.82
N LEU A 20 51.23 -34.53 -30.44
CA LEU A 20 51.40 -33.88 -29.14
C LEU A 20 50.48 -32.67 -28.96
N VAL A 21 50.37 -31.83 -29.98
CA VAL A 21 49.44 -30.67 -29.94
C VAL A 21 47.99 -31.13 -29.87
N ALA A 22 47.61 -32.18 -30.61
CA ALA A 22 46.26 -32.75 -30.54
C ALA A 22 45.93 -33.28 -29.13
N MET A 23 46.87 -33.98 -28.48
CA MET A 23 46.68 -34.44 -27.09
C MET A 23 46.49 -33.28 -26.11
N ILE A 24 47.28 -32.20 -26.24
CA ILE A 24 47.18 -31.04 -25.36
C ILE A 24 45.81 -30.36 -25.51
N VAL A 25 45.27 -30.26 -26.73
CA VAL A 25 43.93 -29.68 -27.00
C VAL A 25 42.80 -30.57 -26.45
N THR A 26 42.94 -31.90 -26.52
CA THR A 26 41.93 -32.81 -25.95
C THR A 26 41.90 -32.78 -24.43
N LEU A 27 43.05 -32.66 -23.76
CA LEU A 27 43.14 -32.57 -22.30
C LEU A 27 42.62 -31.24 -21.76
N SER A 28 42.88 -30.13 -22.47
CA SER A 28 42.36 -28.80 -22.08
C SER A 28 40.84 -28.69 -22.24
N SER A 29 40.25 -29.41 -23.21
CA SER A 29 38.80 -29.49 -23.38
C SER A 29 38.14 -30.31 -22.25
N GLY A 30 38.85 -31.30 -21.70
CA GLY A 30 38.35 -32.16 -20.62
C GLY A 30 38.19 -31.45 -19.27
N THR A 31 39.10 -30.55 -18.91
CA THR A 31 39.06 -29.87 -17.60
C THR A 31 37.99 -28.78 -17.51
N LEU A 32 37.77 -28.03 -18.60
CA LEU A 32 36.69 -27.04 -18.71
C LEU A 32 35.29 -27.68 -18.69
N SER A 33 35.17 -28.89 -19.25
CA SER A 33 33.91 -29.64 -19.26
C SER A 33 33.51 -30.10 -17.85
N VAL A 34 34.47 -30.64 -17.08
CA VAL A 34 34.21 -31.12 -15.70
C VAL A 34 33.85 -29.97 -14.76
N SER A 35 34.52 -28.82 -14.86
CA SER A 35 34.18 -27.66 -14.03
C SER A 35 32.79 -27.12 -14.33
N ASN A 36 32.37 -27.11 -15.61
CA ASN A 36 31.05 -26.64 -16.00
C ASN A 36 29.95 -27.57 -15.49
N VAL A 37 30.16 -28.89 -15.55
CA VAL A 37 29.21 -29.89 -15.01
C VAL A 37 29.05 -29.73 -13.49
N GLN A 38 30.13 -29.52 -12.74
CA GLN A 38 30.05 -29.32 -11.29
C GLN A 38 29.32 -28.02 -10.91
N ILE A 39 29.52 -26.95 -11.69
CA ILE A 39 28.79 -25.69 -11.49
C ILE A 39 27.29 -25.89 -11.75
N GLU A 40 26.93 -26.56 -12.84
CA GLU A 40 25.54 -26.83 -13.21
C GLU A 40 24.84 -27.74 -12.17
N GLU A 41 25.52 -28.76 -11.67
CA GLU A 41 25.04 -29.63 -10.59
C GLU A 41 24.85 -28.85 -9.28
N THR A 42 25.78 -27.94 -8.95
CA THR A 42 25.65 -27.07 -7.77
C THR A 42 24.47 -26.09 -7.91
N ILE A 43 24.22 -25.57 -9.12
CA ILE A 43 23.07 -24.70 -9.40
C ILE A 43 21.76 -25.50 -9.25
N HIS A 44 21.67 -26.70 -9.83
CA HIS A 44 20.49 -27.55 -9.72
C HIS A 44 20.18 -27.99 -8.29
N THR A 45 21.20 -28.34 -7.50
CA THR A 45 21.05 -28.68 -6.07
C THR A 45 20.65 -27.45 -5.24
N ALA A 46 21.21 -26.26 -5.53
CA ALA A 46 20.82 -25.02 -4.89
C ALA A 46 19.37 -24.61 -5.19
N ASP A 47 18.91 -24.75 -6.45
CA ASP A 47 17.52 -24.52 -6.83
C ASP A 47 16.59 -25.50 -6.10
N SER A 48 16.98 -26.77 -6.03
CA SER A 48 16.21 -27.81 -5.33
C SER A 48 16.09 -27.51 -3.82
N ALA A 49 17.17 -27.07 -3.17
CA ALA A 49 17.13 -26.61 -1.78
C ALA A 49 16.24 -25.36 -1.61
N TRP A 50 16.24 -24.45 -2.57
CA TRP A 50 15.42 -23.24 -2.53
C TRP A 50 13.93 -23.55 -2.65
N TYR A 51 13.53 -24.43 -3.57
CA TYR A 51 12.14 -24.91 -3.67
C TYR A 51 11.70 -25.68 -2.41
N ALA A 52 12.61 -26.46 -1.81
CA ALA A 52 12.34 -27.13 -0.55
C ALA A 52 12.07 -26.11 0.59
N ALA A 53 12.86 -25.04 0.68
CA ALA A 53 12.61 -23.97 1.64
C ALA A 53 11.24 -23.30 1.42
N TRP A 54 10.84 -23.03 0.17
CA TRP A 54 9.52 -22.47 -0.14
C TRP A 54 8.36 -23.42 0.21
N ALA A 55 8.53 -24.72 0.00
CA ALA A 55 7.51 -25.70 0.35
C ALA A 55 7.16 -25.67 1.85
N GLY A 56 8.16 -25.46 2.71
CA GLY A 56 7.93 -25.30 4.15
C GLY A 56 7.21 -24.00 4.52
N VAL A 57 7.49 -22.91 3.80
CA VAL A 57 6.73 -21.66 3.93
C VAL A 57 5.29 -21.89 3.52
N ASP A 58 5.05 -22.49 2.36
CA ASP A 58 3.71 -22.72 1.83
C ASP A 58 2.87 -23.63 2.72
N GLU A 59 3.45 -24.70 3.26
CA GLU A 59 2.75 -25.63 4.17
C GLU A 59 2.32 -24.91 5.45
N LEU A 60 3.21 -24.15 6.09
CA LEU A 60 2.88 -23.41 7.30
C LEU A 60 1.88 -22.29 7.02
N MET A 61 2.03 -21.59 5.90
CA MET A 61 1.09 -20.55 5.46
C MET A 61 -0.29 -21.10 5.13
N TYR A 62 -0.37 -22.28 4.50
CA TYR A 62 -1.62 -22.95 4.19
C TYR A 62 -2.39 -23.28 5.47
N ARG A 63 -1.73 -23.94 6.41
CA ARG A 63 -2.35 -24.33 7.68
C ARG A 63 -2.73 -23.12 8.54
N LEU A 64 -1.91 -22.07 8.51
CA LEU A 64 -2.19 -20.81 9.19
C LEU A 64 -3.44 -20.14 8.62
N ARG A 65 -3.61 -20.12 7.29
CA ARG A 65 -4.82 -19.61 6.61
C ARG A 65 -6.04 -20.52 6.78
N SER A 66 -5.85 -21.83 6.96
CA SER A 66 -6.94 -22.78 7.21
C SER A 66 -7.47 -22.74 8.65
N GLY A 67 -7.02 -21.78 9.47
CA GLY A 67 -7.45 -21.60 10.85
C GLY A 67 -6.93 -22.67 11.81
N GLN A 68 -5.86 -23.39 11.45
CA GLN A 68 -5.26 -24.35 12.36
C GLN A 68 -4.68 -23.61 13.58
N ARG A 69 -5.08 -24.04 14.77
CA ARG A 69 -4.60 -23.45 16.02
C ARG A 69 -3.22 -24.01 16.33
N PHE A 70 -2.23 -23.14 16.24
CA PHE A 70 -0.88 -23.38 16.75
C PHE A 70 -0.71 -22.60 18.05
N GLY A 71 0.08 -23.13 18.99
CA GLY A 71 0.58 -22.32 20.11
C GLY A 71 1.56 -21.23 19.62
N ASP A 72 2.37 -20.73 20.54
CA ASP A 72 3.39 -19.70 20.23
C ASP A 72 4.51 -20.23 19.31
N THR A 73 4.60 -21.56 19.16
CA THR A 73 5.54 -22.22 18.24
C THR A 73 4.92 -23.49 17.68
N TYR A 74 5.16 -23.74 16.39
CA TYR A 74 4.85 -25.01 15.72
C TYR A 74 5.91 -25.34 14.68
N SER A 75 6.33 -26.60 14.60
CA SER A 75 7.33 -27.06 13.62
C SER A 75 6.79 -28.18 12.75
N VAL A 76 7.26 -28.22 11.51
CA VAL A 76 6.98 -29.25 10.52
C VAL A 76 8.27 -29.64 9.81
N THR A 77 8.41 -30.93 9.57
CA THR A 77 9.50 -31.48 8.75
C THR A 77 8.87 -32.25 7.60
N LEU A 78 9.34 -32.00 6.38
CA LEU A 78 8.87 -32.68 5.17
C LEU A 78 10.07 -33.32 4.45
N THR A 79 9.81 -34.39 3.72
CA THR A 79 10.76 -34.96 2.76
C THR A 79 10.07 -35.00 1.41
N LEU A 80 10.67 -34.35 0.42
CA LEU A 80 10.15 -34.28 -0.95
C LEU A 80 10.59 -35.52 -1.75
N ASP A 81 9.86 -35.83 -2.82
CA ASP A 81 10.13 -37.01 -3.66
C ASP A 81 11.52 -37.00 -4.31
N ASN A 82 12.12 -35.81 -4.48
CA ASN A 82 13.48 -35.63 -4.98
C ASN A 82 14.57 -35.82 -3.90
N GLY A 83 14.21 -36.22 -2.67
CA GLY A 83 15.14 -36.45 -1.57
C GLY A 83 15.48 -35.20 -0.74
N ALA A 84 15.00 -34.02 -1.14
CA ALA A 84 15.20 -32.80 -0.34
C ALA A 84 14.42 -32.87 0.98
N THR A 85 15.03 -32.38 2.05
CA THR A 85 14.38 -32.23 3.36
C THR A 85 14.02 -30.78 3.62
N VAL A 86 12.88 -30.59 4.29
CA VAL A 86 12.37 -29.28 4.71
C VAL A 86 12.26 -29.30 6.22
N SER A 87 12.81 -28.30 6.89
CA SER A 87 12.60 -28.04 8.31
C SER A 87 12.03 -26.63 8.46
N ALA A 88 10.76 -26.54 8.82
CA ALA A 88 10.07 -25.26 8.95
C ALA A 88 9.43 -25.09 10.32
N GLN A 89 9.43 -23.86 10.83
CA GLN A 89 8.79 -23.49 12.08
C GLN A 89 8.05 -22.17 11.93
N ILE A 90 6.96 -22.02 12.65
CA ILE A 90 6.25 -20.76 12.83
C ILE A 90 6.32 -20.37 14.30
N ILE A 91 6.77 -19.15 14.59
CA ILE A 91 6.94 -18.60 15.93
C ILE A 91 6.21 -17.26 16.02
N GLY A 92 5.54 -16.99 17.14
CA GLY A 92 4.89 -15.70 17.41
C GLY A 92 3.47 -15.87 17.92
N ASP A 93 2.77 -14.75 18.09
CA ASP A 93 1.45 -14.70 18.72
C ASP A 93 0.32 -14.61 17.67
N ASN A 94 -0.88 -14.19 18.09
CA ASN A 94 -2.03 -14.07 17.20
C ASN A 94 -2.03 -12.78 16.36
N THR A 95 -1.09 -11.86 16.58
CA THR A 95 -0.95 -10.58 15.87
C THR A 95 0.17 -10.62 14.84
N GLN A 96 1.30 -11.25 15.17
CA GLN A 96 2.47 -11.37 14.31
C GLN A 96 3.12 -12.74 14.48
N ARG A 97 3.40 -13.40 13.35
CA ARG A 97 4.14 -14.67 13.30
C ARG A 97 5.28 -14.58 12.29
N THR A 98 6.32 -15.34 12.56
CA THR A 98 7.49 -15.49 11.71
C THR A 98 7.61 -16.95 11.32
N VAL A 99 7.52 -17.21 10.02
CA VAL A 99 7.74 -18.53 9.42
C VAL A 99 9.21 -18.60 9.01
N GLN A 100 9.95 -19.53 9.60
CA GLN A 100 11.33 -19.83 9.23
C GLN A 100 11.34 -21.21 8.57
N SER A 101 11.90 -21.31 7.37
CA SER A 101 11.94 -22.55 6.60
C SER A 101 13.35 -22.79 6.05
N GLU A 102 13.86 -23.99 6.27
CA GLU A 102 15.15 -24.47 5.81
C GLU A 102 14.94 -25.63 4.83
N GLY A 103 15.45 -25.49 3.61
CA GLY A 103 15.52 -26.56 2.62
C GLY A 103 16.94 -27.11 2.53
N PHE A 104 17.07 -28.43 2.50
CA PHE A 104 18.37 -29.12 2.44
C PHE A 104 18.36 -30.26 1.42
N ILE A 105 19.39 -30.29 0.56
CA ILE A 105 19.66 -31.41 -0.34
C ILE A 105 21.16 -31.47 -0.63
N ASP A 106 21.75 -32.66 -0.57
CA ASP A 106 23.14 -32.95 -0.96
C ASP A 106 24.20 -31.96 -0.42
N GLY A 107 24.03 -31.53 0.83
CA GLY A 107 24.96 -30.61 1.51
C GLY A 107 24.71 -29.12 1.27
N VAL A 108 23.74 -28.77 0.43
CA VAL A 108 23.31 -27.38 0.19
C VAL A 108 22.10 -27.05 1.06
N THR A 109 22.18 -25.94 1.79
CA THR A 109 21.10 -25.42 2.64
C THR A 109 20.64 -24.06 2.15
N LYS A 110 19.32 -23.87 2.06
CA LYS A 110 18.67 -22.57 1.79
C LYS A 110 17.71 -22.22 2.91
N ARG A 111 17.71 -20.95 3.34
CA ARG A 111 16.89 -20.47 4.45
C ARG A 111 16.02 -19.29 4.04
N LEU A 112 14.76 -19.35 4.44
CA LEU A 112 13.78 -18.30 4.25
C LEU A 112 13.17 -17.91 5.59
N GLU A 113 13.00 -16.61 5.79
CA GLU A 113 12.17 -16.05 6.85
C GLU A 113 11.03 -15.23 6.22
N VAL A 114 9.80 -15.55 6.59
CA VAL A 114 8.59 -14.85 6.15
C VAL A 114 7.86 -14.34 7.38
N LYS A 115 7.75 -13.02 7.51
CA LYS A 115 6.98 -12.38 8.58
C LYS A 115 5.56 -12.16 8.10
N VAL A 116 4.60 -12.53 8.94
CA VAL A 116 3.17 -12.40 8.67
C VAL A 116 2.47 -11.73 9.84
N ALA A 117 1.49 -10.90 9.54
CA ALA A 117 0.63 -10.26 10.52
C ALA A 117 -0.81 -10.75 10.33
N SER A 118 -1.54 -10.92 11.43
CA SER A 118 -2.97 -11.20 11.37
C SER A 118 -3.70 -10.00 10.78
N SER A 119 -4.58 -10.25 9.83
CA SER A 119 -5.36 -9.28 9.10
C SER A 119 -6.79 -9.77 9.00
N SER A 120 -7.73 -9.14 9.71
CA SER A 120 -9.16 -9.36 9.43
C SER A 120 -9.78 -8.29 8.54
N SER A 121 -9.01 -7.26 8.17
CA SER A 121 -9.46 -6.15 7.32
C SER A 121 -8.59 -6.04 6.07
N LYS A 122 -9.19 -6.27 4.90
CA LYS A 122 -8.54 -6.18 3.57
C LYS A 122 -8.27 -4.74 3.12
N ALA A 123 -7.90 -3.83 4.02
CA ALA A 123 -7.49 -2.49 3.62
C ALA A 123 -5.96 -2.44 3.48
N SER A 124 -5.46 -2.89 2.34
CA SER A 124 -4.10 -2.53 1.93
C SER A 124 -4.21 -1.27 1.07
N PHE A 125 -3.78 -0.13 1.59
CA PHE A 125 -3.51 1.03 0.73
C PHE A 125 -2.25 0.71 -0.10
N ILE A 126 -2.44 0.16 -1.29
CA ILE A 126 -1.34 -0.18 -2.20
C ILE A 126 -0.66 1.09 -2.74
N PHE A 127 -1.39 2.21 -2.72
CA PHE A 127 -0.96 3.50 -3.26
C PHE A 127 -1.08 4.60 -2.20
N ALA A 128 -0.26 5.64 -2.34
CA ALA A 128 -0.26 6.79 -1.43
C ALA A 128 -1.61 7.54 -1.45
N ALA A 129 -2.24 7.56 -2.63
CA ALA A 129 -3.61 7.99 -2.80
C ALA A 129 -4.29 7.10 -3.84
N GLN A 130 -5.53 6.71 -3.57
CA GLN A 130 -6.34 5.92 -4.49
C GLN A 130 -7.71 6.56 -4.71
N SER A 131 -8.20 6.57 -5.94
CA SER A 131 -9.56 7.01 -6.25
C SER A 131 -10.33 6.06 -7.16
N GLY A 132 -11.65 6.15 -7.04
CA GLY A 132 -12.61 5.48 -7.91
C GLY A 132 -12.79 6.19 -9.25
N GLU A 133 -13.92 5.92 -9.90
CA GLU A 133 -14.24 6.41 -11.25
C GLU A 133 -14.33 7.94 -11.33
N GLY A 134 -14.60 8.61 -10.21
CA GLY A 134 -14.66 10.07 -10.12
C GLY A 134 -13.29 10.74 -10.17
N GLY A 135 -12.21 9.99 -9.90
CA GLY A 135 -10.85 10.45 -10.10
C GLY A 135 -10.30 11.42 -9.05
N PHE A 136 -9.22 12.10 -9.41
CA PHE A 136 -8.57 13.14 -8.63
C PHE A 136 -8.70 14.51 -9.31
N GLU A 137 -9.02 15.52 -8.51
CA GLU A 137 -8.98 16.92 -8.86
C GLU A 137 -7.99 17.62 -7.92
N LEU A 138 -6.94 18.21 -8.49
CA LEU A 138 -5.83 18.78 -7.74
C LEU A 138 -5.72 20.29 -8.06
N GLU A 139 -5.96 21.14 -7.08
CA GLU A 139 -5.73 22.58 -7.22
C GLU A 139 -4.23 22.96 -7.10
N GLY A 140 -3.95 24.26 -7.11
CA GLY A 140 -2.59 24.81 -7.14
C GLY A 140 -1.82 24.56 -5.86
N GLY A 141 -0.53 24.22 -5.99
CA GLY A 141 0.34 23.97 -4.84
C GLY A 141 0.05 22.65 -4.10
N THR A 142 -0.85 21.81 -4.61
CA THR A 142 -1.09 20.48 -4.04
C THR A 142 0.11 19.56 -4.25
N LEU A 143 0.34 18.66 -3.30
CA LEU A 143 1.49 17.77 -3.30
C LEU A 143 1.11 16.36 -2.82
N VAL A 144 1.44 15.33 -3.59
CA VAL A 144 1.33 13.92 -3.18
C VAL A 144 2.72 13.31 -3.02
N VAL A 145 3.00 12.81 -1.81
CA VAL A 145 4.26 12.17 -1.41
C VAL A 145 4.00 10.87 -0.63
N GLY A 146 5.02 10.03 -0.60
CA GLY A 146 5.12 8.91 0.33
C GLY A 146 5.75 9.36 1.65
N ALA A 147 5.88 8.40 2.57
CA ALA A 147 6.43 8.66 3.89
C ALA A 147 7.81 9.33 3.80
N ASN A 148 8.07 10.26 4.72
CA ASN A 148 9.33 11.00 4.77
C ASN A 148 9.69 11.72 3.46
N ASN A 149 8.67 12.30 2.79
CA ASN A 149 8.84 13.07 1.55
C ASN A 149 9.42 12.25 0.38
N THR A 150 9.18 10.94 0.39
CA THR A 150 9.57 10.02 -0.68
C THR A 150 8.53 10.02 -1.82
N SER A 151 8.79 9.28 -2.89
CA SER A 151 7.86 9.15 -4.01
C SER A 151 6.56 8.43 -3.57
N GLY A 152 5.43 9.15 -3.62
CA GLY A 152 4.10 8.61 -3.37
C GLY A 152 3.35 8.34 -4.67
N ASN A 153 2.95 7.10 -4.89
CA ASN A 153 2.25 6.69 -6.10
C ASN A 153 0.75 6.98 -6.02
N VAL A 154 0.14 7.32 -7.16
CA VAL A 154 -1.31 7.57 -7.28
C VAL A 154 -1.94 6.58 -8.24
N TYR A 155 -3.05 5.97 -7.82
CA TYR A 155 -3.88 5.14 -8.68
C TYR A 155 -5.31 5.69 -8.76
N SER A 156 -5.88 5.74 -9.96
CA SER A 156 -7.23 6.23 -10.18
C SER A 156 -7.99 5.36 -11.19
N ASN A 157 -9.20 4.93 -10.83
CA ASN A 157 -10.17 4.39 -11.80
C ASN A 157 -10.78 5.46 -12.71
N GLY A 158 -10.51 6.73 -12.44
CA GLY A 158 -10.98 7.89 -13.20
C GLY A 158 -9.82 8.68 -13.79
N SER A 159 -10.04 9.98 -13.93
CA SER A 159 -9.04 10.94 -14.41
C SER A 159 -8.21 11.50 -13.25
N VAL A 160 -7.00 11.98 -13.55
CA VAL A 160 -6.18 12.76 -12.62
C VAL A 160 -5.97 14.14 -13.23
N LEU A 161 -6.67 15.12 -12.69
CA LEU A 161 -6.71 16.48 -13.22
C LEU A 161 -5.99 17.43 -12.26
N GLY A 162 -5.10 18.26 -12.78
CA GLY A 162 -4.30 19.19 -11.97
C GLY A 162 -4.20 20.58 -12.58
N VAL A 163 -3.46 21.46 -11.92
CA VAL A 163 -3.15 22.80 -12.40
C VAL A 163 -1.64 23.04 -12.57
N ARG A 164 -1.24 23.78 -13.62
CA ARG A 164 0.12 24.31 -13.87
C ARG A 164 1.26 23.26 -13.88
N ALA A 165 1.42 22.60 -15.02
CA ALA A 165 2.44 21.56 -15.22
C ALA A 165 3.90 22.04 -15.27
N SER A 166 4.20 23.35 -15.33
CA SER A 166 5.46 23.85 -15.90
C SER A 166 6.73 23.75 -15.05
N SER A 167 6.69 23.58 -13.72
CA SER A 167 7.93 23.34 -12.91
C SER A 167 7.74 23.10 -11.39
N GLY A 168 6.50 22.95 -10.90
CA GLY A 168 6.28 22.55 -9.50
C GLY A 168 6.48 23.62 -8.41
N ILE A 169 6.50 24.91 -8.75
CA ILE A 169 6.60 25.99 -7.75
C ILE A 169 5.21 26.53 -7.33
N ALA A 170 4.16 26.29 -8.12
CA ALA A 170 2.80 26.75 -7.82
C ALA A 170 1.68 25.91 -8.46
N GLY A 171 1.99 24.70 -8.91
CA GLY A 171 1.06 23.76 -9.57
C GLY A 171 0.85 22.49 -8.75
N SER A 172 0.00 21.60 -9.25
CA SER A 172 -0.26 20.29 -8.66
C SER A 172 0.88 19.33 -8.93
N ARG A 173 1.34 18.61 -7.90
CA ARG A 173 2.56 17.79 -7.97
C ARG A 173 2.34 16.41 -7.39
N ILE A 174 2.84 15.40 -8.11
CA ILE A 174 2.90 14.02 -7.65
C ILE A 174 4.35 13.55 -7.76
N LEU A 175 4.98 13.17 -6.64
CA LEU A 175 6.39 12.77 -6.62
C LEU A 175 6.62 11.29 -7.01
N GLY A 176 5.56 10.48 -7.01
CA GLY A 176 5.59 9.10 -7.50
C GLY A 176 5.07 8.95 -8.92
N SER A 177 4.77 7.70 -9.28
CA SER A 177 4.16 7.34 -10.55
C SER A 177 2.64 7.41 -10.47
N VAL A 178 2.01 7.64 -11.63
CA VAL A 178 0.55 7.77 -11.75
C VAL A 178 -0.03 6.72 -12.69
N TRP A 179 -1.07 6.04 -12.25
CA TRP A 179 -1.91 5.18 -13.06
C TRP A 179 -3.34 5.72 -13.06
N ALA A 180 -3.84 6.15 -14.22
CA ALA A 180 -5.19 6.64 -14.38
C ALA A 180 -5.91 5.81 -15.46
N VAL A 181 -7.05 5.22 -15.17
CA VAL A 181 -7.86 4.59 -16.23
C VAL A 181 -8.34 5.65 -17.23
N GLY A 182 -8.69 6.83 -16.72
CA GLY A 182 -9.12 7.99 -17.51
C GLY A 182 -7.98 8.85 -18.03
N THR A 183 -8.19 10.17 -18.01
CA THR A 183 -7.25 11.17 -18.54
C THR A 183 -6.31 11.67 -17.44
N ILE A 184 -5.03 11.83 -17.74
CA ILE A 184 -4.16 12.72 -16.97
C ILE A 184 -4.14 14.07 -17.69
N GLY A 185 -4.57 15.15 -17.02
CA GLY A 185 -4.53 16.48 -17.63
C GLY A 185 -4.92 17.66 -16.76
N GLY A 186 -5.49 18.70 -17.39
CA GLY A 186 -5.85 19.95 -16.75
C GLY A 186 -7.19 19.94 -16.02
N LEU A 187 -7.25 20.59 -14.84
CA LEU A 187 -8.44 20.71 -14.00
C LEU A 187 -9.51 21.60 -14.62
N ALA A 188 -9.14 22.79 -15.12
CA ALA A 188 -10.09 23.71 -15.75
C ALA A 188 -10.50 23.25 -17.16
N SER A 189 -9.58 22.61 -17.87
CA SER A 189 -9.81 21.96 -19.15
C SER A 189 -8.72 20.89 -19.34
N PRO A 190 -9.05 19.69 -19.83
CA PRO A 190 -8.08 18.62 -20.05
C PRO A 190 -6.86 19.07 -20.87
N ASP A 191 -7.01 20.07 -21.74
CA ASP A 191 -5.99 20.54 -22.67
C ASP A 191 -5.11 21.69 -22.15
N THR A 192 -5.37 22.21 -20.94
CA THR A 192 -4.61 23.35 -20.40
C THR A 192 -4.17 23.17 -18.96
N GLY A 193 -2.87 23.39 -18.73
CA GLY A 193 -2.28 23.58 -17.41
C GLY A 193 -2.53 22.42 -16.45
N GLY A 194 -2.09 21.21 -16.75
CA GLY A 194 -2.28 19.99 -15.96
C GLY A 194 -1.26 19.73 -14.87
N VAL A 195 -1.17 18.47 -14.45
CA VAL A 195 -0.36 17.99 -13.32
C VAL A 195 1.11 17.79 -13.67
N TYR A 196 2.00 18.04 -12.71
CA TYR A 196 3.40 17.64 -12.74
C TYR A 196 3.61 16.28 -12.06
N ILE A 197 4.22 15.32 -12.77
CA ILE A 197 4.49 13.96 -12.31
C ILE A 197 6.01 13.72 -12.36
N GLN A 198 6.62 13.40 -11.23
CA GLN A 198 8.07 13.24 -11.14
C GLN A 198 8.58 11.91 -11.72
N LYS A 199 7.75 10.85 -11.71
CA LYS A 199 8.12 9.51 -12.19
C LYS A 199 7.34 9.16 -13.45
N ASP A 200 6.88 7.92 -13.57
CA ASP A 200 6.19 7.43 -14.77
C ASP A 200 4.69 7.75 -14.73
N ALA A 201 4.09 7.86 -15.91
CA ALA A 201 2.65 8.04 -16.06
C ALA A 201 2.07 7.01 -17.02
N ARG A 202 0.98 6.34 -16.62
CA ARG A 202 0.19 5.45 -17.48
C ARG A 202 -1.27 5.88 -17.43
N ALA A 203 -1.84 6.20 -18.59
CA ALA A 203 -3.20 6.71 -18.66
C ALA A 203 -3.99 6.23 -19.89
N GLY A 204 -5.31 6.38 -19.86
CA GLY A 204 -6.16 6.28 -21.04
C GLY A 204 -5.87 7.38 -22.07
N SER A 205 -5.53 8.57 -21.59
CA SER A 205 -5.03 9.69 -22.39
C SER A 205 -4.14 10.60 -21.52
N LEU A 206 -3.15 11.24 -22.14
CA LEU A 206 -2.29 12.23 -21.48
C LEU A 206 -2.39 13.54 -22.25
N THR A 207 -2.91 14.56 -21.58
CA THR A 207 -3.07 15.91 -22.14
C THR A 207 -2.56 16.95 -21.16
N ALA A 208 -1.88 18.00 -21.62
CA ALA A 208 -1.52 19.16 -20.78
C ALA A 208 -0.72 18.89 -19.48
N CYS A 209 -0.02 17.76 -19.35
CA CYS A 209 0.77 17.39 -18.17
C CYS A 209 2.27 17.67 -18.32
N LEU A 210 3.08 17.40 -17.29
CA LEU A 210 4.55 17.33 -17.40
C LEU A 210 5.02 16.08 -16.65
N VAL A 211 5.73 15.19 -17.35
CA VAL A 211 6.15 13.88 -16.80
C VAL A 211 7.67 13.72 -16.87
N ASN A 212 8.35 13.58 -15.74
CA ASN A 212 9.81 13.40 -15.74
C ASN A 212 10.26 11.95 -15.97
N GLY A 213 9.33 10.99 -16.07
CA GLY A 213 9.60 9.60 -16.41
C GLY A 213 9.03 9.18 -17.77
N ASN A 214 8.76 7.89 -17.89
CA ASN A 214 8.16 7.28 -19.07
C ASN A 214 6.65 7.51 -19.10
N VAL A 215 6.10 7.54 -20.31
CA VAL A 215 4.67 7.71 -20.55
C VAL A 215 4.11 6.51 -21.31
N ARG A 216 2.94 6.04 -20.89
CA ARG A 216 2.26 4.88 -21.47
C ARG A 216 0.78 5.18 -21.72
N SER A 217 0.35 5.11 -22.97
CA SER A 217 -1.05 5.38 -23.36
C SER A 217 -1.38 4.78 -24.73
N PRO A 218 -2.67 4.66 -25.11
CA PRO A 218 -3.06 4.14 -26.43
C PRO A 218 -2.67 5.05 -27.60
N ALA A 219 -2.52 6.36 -27.34
CA ALA A 219 -2.14 7.37 -28.31
C ALA A 219 -1.04 8.28 -27.73
N PRO A 220 -0.23 8.93 -28.59
CA PRO A 220 0.81 9.87 -28.14
C PRO A 220 0.26 11.00 -27.27
N PRO A 221 0.97 11.44 -26.21
CA PRO A 221 0.54 12.56 -25.37
C PRO A 221 0.40 13.87 -26.15
N THR A 222 -0.59 14.69 -25.80
CA THR A 222 -0.83 16.01 -26.41
C THR A 222 -0.53 17.12 -25.42
N ASN A 223 0.32 18.10 -25.77
CA ASN A 223 0.75 19.16 -24.84
C ASN A 223 1.26 18.63 -23.49
N CYS A 224 1.76 17.40 -23.45
CA CYS A 224 2.29 16.78 -22.25
C CYS A 224 3.75 16.36 -22.47
N PRO A 225 4.72 17.28 -22.26
CA PRO A 225 6.13 16.95 -22.39
C PRO A 225 6.51 15.84 -21.40
N TYR A 226 7.40 14.96 -21.85
CA TYR A 226 7.94 13.89 -21.02
C TYR A 226 9.44 13.71 -21.25
N ALA A 227 10.18 13.30 -20.21
CA ALA A 227 11.63 13.11 -20.30
C ALA A 227 12.05 11.68 -20.67
N GLY A 228 11.22 10.67 -20.37
CA GLY A 228 11.48 9.27 -20.67
C GLY A 228 11.00 8.85 -22.06
N ASN A 229 10.66 7.57 -22.21
CA ASN A 229 10.13 7.03 -23.46
C ASN A 229 8.60 7.03 -23.49
N TYR A 230 8.06 7.12 -24.71
CA TYR A 230 6.66 6.81 -24.97
C TYR A 230 6.50 5.37 -25.41
N LEU A 231 5.55 4.65 -24.81
CA LEU A 231 5.14 3.32 -25.22
C LEU A 231 3.63 3.28 -25.43
N SER A 232 3.21 2.83 -26.61
CA SER A 232 1.81 2.59 -26.92
C SER A 232 1.30 1.38 -26.14
N THR A 233 0.39 1.57 -25.18
CA THR A 233 -0.19 0.49 -24.37
C THR A 233 -1.67 0.71 -24.12
N ASN A 234 -2.42 -0.37 -23.86
CA ASN A 234 -3.77 -0.24 -23.33
C ASN A 234 -3.78 0.53 -21.99
N PRO A 235 -4.87 1.26 -21.67
CA PRO A 235 -5.01 1.94 -20.39
C PRO A 235 -4.87 0.98 -19.20
N PRO A 236 -4.58 1.46 -17.99
CA PRO A 236 -4.76 0.67 -16.78
C PRO A 236 -6.18 0.08 -16.74
N SER A 237 -6.32 -1.15 -16.24
CA SER A 237 -7.64 -1.72 -15.94
C SER A 237 -8.12 -1.19 -14.59
N PRO A 238 -9.42 -0.89 -14.43
CA PRO A 238 -9.97 -0.49 -13.14
C PRO A 238 -9.66 -1.51 -12.04
N VAL A 239 -9.30 -1.03 -10.86
CA VAL A 239 -9.06 -1.82 -9.66
C VAL A 239 -10.25 -1.68 -8.73
N GLU A 240 -10.74 -2.80 -8.20
CA GLU A 240 -11.72 -2.77 -7.12
C GLU A 240 -11.13 -1.99 -5.94
N MET A 241 -11.80 -0.90 -5.53
CA MET A 241 -11.30 -0.07 -4.44
C MET A 241 -11.24 -0.91 -3.16
N ALA A 242 -10.08 -0.92 -2.50
CA ALA A 242 -9.90 -1.68 -1.27
C ALA A 242 -10.90 -1.21 -0.21
N SER A 243 -11.92 -2.02 0.10
CA SER A 243 -12.86 -1.68 1.16
C SER A 243 -12.19 -1.90 2.52
N VAL A 244 -12.07 -0.85 3.33
CA VAL A 244 -11.99 -1.07 4.77
C VAL A 244 -13.28 -1.77 5.19
N ASP A 245 -13.19 -2.89 5.91
CA ASP A 245 -14.37 -3.61 6.37
C ASP A 245 -15.10 -2.79 7.45
N ALA A 246 -15.95 -1.87 7.00
CA ALA A 246 -16.70 -1.00 7.88
C ALA A 246 -17.67 -1.79 8.76
N ASN A 247 -18.19 -2.93 8.29
CA ASN A 247 -19.11 -3.77 9.09
C ASN A 247 -18.40 -4.40 10.27
N TYR A 248 -17.16 -4.84 10.09
CA TYR A 248 -16.31 -5.30 11.18
C TYR A 248 -16.15 -4.22 12.27
N TRP A 249 -15.82 -2.99 11.89
CA TRP A 249 -15.63 -1.89 12.85
C TRP A 249 -16.94 -1.42 13.49
N LYS A 250 -18.05 -1.43 12.76
CA LYS A 250 -19.40 -1.20 13.33
C LYS A 250 -19.72 -2.22 14.42
N ASN A 251 -19.39 -3.49 14.22
CA ASN A 251 -19.58 -4.54 15.23
C ASN A 251 -18.69 -4.32 16.47
N LYS A 252 -17.44 -3.84 16.28
CA LYS A 252 -16.55 -3.48 17.40
C LYS A 252 -17.05 -2.28 18.20
N ALA A 253 -17.62 -1.30 17.53
CA ALA A 253 -18.24 -0.15 18.16
C ALA A 253 -19.48 -0.56 18.97
N LEU A 254 -20.35 -1.39 18.39
CA LEU A 254 -21.53 -1.96 19.07
C LEU A 254 -21.18 -2.71 20.37
N ALA A 255 -20.04 -3.40 20.40
CA ALA A 255 -19.59 -4.14 21.59
C ALA A 255 -19.34 -3.22 22.82
N GLY A 256 -19.08 -1.93 22.61
CA GLY A 256 -18.92 -0.94 23.68
C GLY A 256 -20.23 -0.28 24.12
N GLY A 257 -21.36 -0.70 23.56
CA GLY A 257 -22.70 -0.22 23.89
C GLY A 257 -23.24 0.84 22.92
N VAL A 258 -24.47 1.28 23.20
CA VAL A 258 -25.23 2.20 22.34
C VAL A 258 -25.54 3.49 23.09
N TRP A 259 -25.22 4.62 22.47
CA TRP A 259 -25.67 5.96 22.86
C TRP A 259 -26.93 6.29 22.08
N SER A 260 -28.00 6.62 22.80
CA SER A 260 -29.28 6.99 22.21
C SER A 260 -29.31 8.50 21.92
N GLY A 261 -29.63 8.87 20.69
CA GLY A 261 -29.71 10.27 20.26
C GLY A 261 -28.36 10.86 19.85
N ASP A 262 -28.34 12.19 19.73
CA ASP A 262 -27.15 12.94 19.35
C ASP A 262 -26.13 12.93 20.51
N CYS A 263 -24.85 12.90 20.15
CA CYS A 263 -23.74 13.12 21.06
C CYS A 263 -23.09 14.46 20.80
N THR A 264 -23.05 15.33 21.80
CA THR A 264 -22.24 16.56 21.77
C THR A 264 -21.18 16.49 22.85
N VAL A 265 -19.91 16.41 22.45
CA VAL A 265 -18.79 16.16 23.35
C VAL A 265 -18.62 17.29 24.37
N LEU A 266 -18.51 16.93 25.65
CA LEU A 266 -18.29 17.83 26.79
C LEU A 266 -19.38 18.90 26.99
N GLU A 267 -20.61 18.64 26.51
CA GLU A 267 -21.78 19.46 26.81
C GLU A 267 -22.45 19.10 28.14
N THR A 268 -23.15 20.06 28.73
CA THR A 268 -23.81 19.90 30.04
C THR A 268 -25.32 19.58 29.94
N ASP A 269 -25.85 19.48 28.74
CA ASP A 269 -27.28 19.29 28.44
C ASP A 269 -27.72 17.82 28.42
N GLY A 270 -26.82 16.90 28.77
CA GLY A 270 -27.06 15.46 28.76
C GLY A 270 -26.79 14.78 27.41
N THR A 271 -26.33 15.52 26.40
CA THR A 271 -25.88 14.93 25.12
C THR A 271 -24.42 14.49 25.13
N ASP A 272 -23.68 14.68 26.23
CA ASP A 272 -22.26 14.30 26.30
C ASP A 272 -22.04 12.80 26.45
N CYS A 273 -21.72 12.14 25.35
CA CYS A 273 -21.39 10.72 25.32
C CYS A 273 -20.00 10.38 25.89
N THR A 274 -19.19 11.37 26.30
CA THR A 274 -17.91 11.17 27.02
C THR A 274 -18.06 11.21 28.53
N LEU A 275 -19.26 11.54 29.05
CA LEU A 275 -19.55 11.62 30.48
C LEU A 275 -18.60 12.56 31.24
N GLY A 276 -18.24 13.68 30.62
CA GLY A 276 -17.37 14.72 31.16
C GLY A 276 -15.88 14.39 31.12
N THR A 277 -15.49 13.22 30.59
CA THR A 277 -14.09 12.78 30.60
C THR A 277 -13.28 13.30 29.40
N GLY A 278 -13.96 13.67 28.31
CA GLY A 278 -13.30 13.95 27.02
C GLY A 278 -12.67 12.71 26.39
N ILE A 279 -13.07 11.51 26.83
CA ILE A 279 -12.63 10.22 26.29
C ILE A 279 -13.85 9.52 25.69
N LEU A 280 -13.74 9.09 24.43
CA LEU A 280 -14.76 8.32 23.73
C LEU A 280 -14.19 6.96 23.34
N GLY A 281 -14.53 5.93 24.11
CA GLY A 281 -14.21 4.54 23.80
C GLY A 281 -15.22 3.91 22.83
N ASN A 282 -15.18 2.58 22.72
CA ASN A 282 -16.05 1.83 21.81
C ASN A 282 -17.52 2.21 22.01
N ARG A 283 -18.20 2.64 20.94
CA ARG A 283 -19.62 3.01 21.03
C ARG A 283 -20.31 3.12 19.69
N GLN A 284 -21.56 2.67 19.62
CA GLN A 284 -22.50 3.12 18.59
C GLN A 284 -23.23 4.39 19.06
N ILE A 285 -23.33 5.40 18.22
CA ILE A 285 -24.13 6.61 18.42
C ILE A 285 -25.28 6.59 17.41
N LEU A 286 -26.53 6.57 17.89
CA LEU A 286 -27.71 6.49 17.01
C LEU A 286 -28.07 7.83 16.32
N GLY A 287 -27.62 8.95 16.88
CA GLY A 287 -27.74 10.29 16.28
C GLY A 287 -26.44 10.77 15.63
N ASN A 288 -26.28 12.08 15.59
CA ASN A 288 -25.06 12.75 15.13
C ASN A 288 -23.98 12.76 16.23
N LEU A 289 -22.72 12.91 15.85
CA LEU A 289 -21.60 13.21 16.74
C LEU A 289 -21.12 14.62 16.45
N SER A 290 -21.19 15.51 17.43
CA SER A 290 -20.71 16.89 17.33
C SER A 290 -19.59 17.14 18.34
N VAL A 291 -18.45 17.65 17.85
CA VAL A 291 -17.32 18.07 18.67
C VAL A 291 -17.26 19.61 18.61
N PRO A 292 -17.66 20.32 19.68
CA PRO A 292 -17.61 21.79 19.76
C PRO A 292 -16.19 22.34 19.58
N SER A 293 -16.04 23.66 19.49
CA SER A 293 -14.73 24.29 19.25
C SER A 293 -13.85 24.29 20.50
N GLY A 294 -12.54 24.04 20.33
CA GLY A 294 -11.56 24.12 21.42
C GLY A 294 -11.51 22.87 22.32
N ILE A 295 -12.01 21.74 21.83
CA ILE A 295 -12.08 20.47 22.54
C ILE A 295 -10.83 19.63 22.27
N ASN A 296 -10.30 19.04 23.35
CA ASN A 296 -9.34 17.94 23.30
C ASN A 296 -10.09 16.64 23.55
N LEU A 297 -10.26 15.83 22.51
CA LEU A 297 -10.99 14.57 22.56
C LEU A 297 -10.02 13.40 22.36
N THR A 298 -10.01 12.47 23.29
CA THR A 298 -9.26 11.22 23.15
C THR A 298 -10.20 10.12 22.67
N ILE A 299 -9.88 9.49 21.55
CA ILE A 299 -10.60 8.32 21.05
C ILE A 299 -9.89 7.06 21.57
N ASP A 300 -10.63 6.23 22.30
CA ASP A 300 -10.12 5.05 23.03
C ASP A 300 -10.63 3.73 22.44
N GLY A 301 -11.31 3.79 21.30
CA GLY A 301 -11.58 2.62 20.47
C GLY A 301 -12.66 2.86 19.41
N PRO A 302 -13.09 1.81 18.68
CA PRO A 302 -13.92 1.97 17.49
C PRO A 302 -15.28 2.63 17.74
N ILE A 303 -15.63 3.61 16.91
CA ILE A 303 -16.90 4.35 17.02
C ILE A 303 -17.72 4.15 15.74
N TRP A 304 -19.02 3.96 15.89
CA TRP A 304 -19.97 4.01 14.78
C TRP A 304 -21.02 5.07 15.05
N VAL A 305 -21.08 6.08 14.20
CA VAL A 305 -22.10 7.13 14.20
C VAL A 305 -23.10 6.82 13.08
N LYS A 306 -24.37 6.65 13.43
CA LYS A 306 -25.45 6.45 12.43
C LYS A 306 -25.77 7.78 11.73
N GLY A 307 -25.68 8.90 12.44
CA GLY A 307 -25.84 10.23 11.87
C GLY A 307 -24.57 10.78 11.22
N ASP A 308 -24.46 12.10 11.22
CA ASP A 308 -23.30 12.83 10.70
C ASP A 308 -22.26 13.08 11.82
N ILE A 309 -21.00 13.27 11.43
CA ILE A 309 -19.91 13.66 12.33
C ILE A 309 -19.50 15.08 12.00
N ASP A 310 -19.67 16.00 12.94
CA ASP A 310 -19.32 17.41 12.81
C ASP A 310 -18.24 17.79 13.82
N ILE A 311 -17.04 18.08 13.35
CA ILE A 311 -15.91 18.53 14.17
C ILE A 311 -15.69 20.01 13.92
N ALA A 312 -15.96 20.83 14.94
CA ALA A 312 -15.78 22.28 14.86
C ALA A 312 -14.29 22.66 14.89
N GLN A 313 -14.02 23.96 14.78
CA GLN A 313 -12.67 24.49 14.62
C GLN A 313 -11.82 24.40 15.89
N ASN A 314 -10.50 24.41 15.73
CA ASN A 314 -9.50 24.45 16.81
C ASN A 314 -9.59 23.25 17.78
N ASN A 315 -9.89 22.06 17.25
CA ASN A 315 -9.96 20.83 18.03
C ASN A 315 -8.69 20.00 17.90
N THR A 316 -8.37 19.24 18.95
CA THR A 316 -7.35 18.19 18.90
C THR A 316 -8.02 16.86 19.20
N LEU A 317 -7.96 15.93 18.25
CA LEU A 317 -8.44 14.56 18.43
C LEU A 317 -7.22 13.65 18.55
N SER A 318 -7.06 12.97 19.69
CA SER A 318 -5.91 12.12 19.96
C SER A 318 -6.31 10.64 19.98
N THR A 319 -5.43 9.80 19.46
CA THR A 319 -5.55 8.34 19.62
C THR A 319 -5.10 7.96 21.03
N ALA A 320 -5.85 7.12 21.74
CA ALA A 320 -5.47 6.68 23.07
C ALA A 320 -4.19 5.81 23.07
N GLU A 321 -3.45 5.86 24.17
CA GLU A 321 -2.25 5.02 24.37
C GLU A 321 -2.60 3.54 24.56
N SER A 322 -3.81 3.24 25.01
CA SER A 322 -4.39 1.89 25.12
C SER A 322 -4.48 1.16 23.79
N ALA A 323 -4.50 1.90 22.67
CA ALA A 323 -4.55 1.33 21.32
C ALA A 323 -3.18 0.78 20.87
N GLU A 324 -2.11 1.02 21.64
CA GLU A 324 -0.75 0.57 21.30
C GLU A 324 -0.39 0.93 19.85
N LYS A 325 -0.16 -0.07 18.99
CA LYS A 325 0.19 0.16 17.56
C LYS A 325 -1.03 0.15 16.63
N ASP A 326 -2.21 -0.13 17.14
CA ASP A 326 -3.43 -0.29 16.36
C ASP A 326 -4.14 1.05 16.18
N SER A 327 -4.38 1.45 14.94
CA SER A 327 -5.11 2.68 14.64
C SER A 327 -6.60 2.48 14.89
N ILE A 328 -7.26 3.53 15.36
CA ILE A 328 -8.66 3.47 15.72
C ILE A 328 -9.54 3.92 14.55
N VAL A 329 -10.56 3.14 14.28
CA VAL A 329 -11.51 3.39 13.19
C VAL A 329 -12.78 4.05 13.72
N VAL A 330 -13.17 5.15 13.07
CA VAL A 330 -14.43 5.87 13.30
C VAL A 330 -15.26 5.78 12.02
N VAL A 331 -16.46 5.24 12.12
CA VAL A 331 -17.36 5.00 10.98
C VAL A 331 -18.58 5.92 11.09
N ALA A 332 -18.84 6.71 10.04
CA ALA A 332 -20.09 7.42 9.84
C ALA A 332 -20.90 6.70 8.76
N SER A 333 -22.02 6.10 9.15
CA SER A 333 -22.81 5.25 8.26
C SER A 333 -24.26 5.12 8.72
N ASP A 334 -25.18 5.56 7.86
CA ASP A 334 -26.57 5.15 7.90
C ASP A 334 -26.87 4.23 6.69
N PRO A 335 -26.94 2.90 6.88
CA PRO A 335 -27.32 1.98 5.82
C PRO A 335 -28.72 2.27 5.24
N ASP A 336 -29.61 2.88 6.03
CA ASP A 336 -30.98 3.19 5.62
C ASP A 336 -31.04 4.47 4.76
N ASN A 337 -30.13 5.43 4.98
CA ASN A 337 -30.12 6.74 4.32
C ASN A 337 -28.72 7.19 3.83
N PRO A 338 -28.01 6.38 3.02
CA PRO A 338 -26.60 6.60 2.69
C PRO A 338 -26.34 7.81 1.78
N LEU A 339 -27.38 8.46 1.23
CA LEU A 339 -27.24 9.70 0.45
C LEU A 339 -27.34 10.96 1.31
N VAL A 340 -27.91 10.86 2.50
CA VAL A 340 -28.26 12.00 3.34
C VAL A 340 -27.43 12.02 4.63
N LYS A 341 -27.11 10.82 5.16
CA LYS A 341 -26.45 10.63 6.45
C LYS A 341 -25.10 9.93 6.33
N GLY A 342 -24.34 9.97 7.41
CA GLY A 342 -22.99 9.42 7.46
C GLY A 342 -21.94 10.37 6.88
N ARG A 343 -22.25 11.68 6.77
CA ARG A 343 -21.26 12.67 6.35
C ARG A 343 -20.27 12.93 7.48
N ILE A 344 -19.03 13.27 7.11
CA ILE A 344 -17.99 13.68 8.04
C ILE A 344 -17.52 15.08 7.64
N VAL A 345 -17.68 16.04 8.55
CA VAL A 345 -17.32 17.44 8.30
C VAL A 345 -16.35 17.90 9.37
N THR A 346 -15.16 18.32 8.93
CA THR A 346 -14.09 18.81 9.79
C THR A 346 -13.79 20.27 9.46
N SER A 347 -13.98 21.15 10.43
CA SER A 347 -13.72 22.58 10.32
C SER A 347 -12.22 22.92 10.34
N SER A 348 -11.91 24.21 10.31
CA SER A 348 -10.52 24.68 10.26
C SER A 348 -9.71 24.39 11.52
N ASN A 349 -8.40 24.18 11.35
CA ASN A 349 -7.43 24.00 12.45
C ASN A 349 -7.73 22.79 13.35
N VAL A 350 -8.24 21.70 12.78
CA VAL A 350 -8.42 20.44 13.50
C VAL A 350 -7.17 19.58 13.36
N GLN A 351 -6.62 19.12 14.48
CA GLN A 351 -5.44 18.28 14.52
C GLN A 351 -5.82 16.88 14.95
N TYR A 352 -5.33 15.87 14.23
CA TYR A 352 -5.46 14.47 14.60
C TYR A 352 -4.09 13.96 15.04
N SER A 353 -3.94 13.68 16.32
CA SER A 353 -2.68 13.31 16.94
C SER A 353 -2.52 11.79 16.99
N LEU A 354 -1.37 11.32 16.52
CA LEU A 354 -0.93 9.95 16.72
C LEU A 354 -0.60 9.73 18.20
N ASN A 355 -0.70 8.49 18.68
CA ASN A 355 -0.22 8.11 20.01
C ASN A 355 1.31 7.91 20.01
N SER A 356 1.89 7.60 21.18
CA SER A 356 3.34 7.41 21.34
C SER A 356 3.95 6.29 20.48
N GLN A 357 3.13 5.35 20.00
CA GLN A 357 3.55 4.20 19.18
C GLN A 357 3.28 4.40 17.68
N GLY A 358 2.74 5.56 17.28
CA GLY A 358 2.44 5.89 15.88
C GLY A 358 1.06 5.47 15.39
N ALA A 359 0.18 4.98 16.26
CA ALA A 359 -1.21 4.71 15.88
C ALA A 359 -2.01 6.01 15.74
N GLY A 360 -2.91 6.06 14.76
CA GLY A 360 -3.71 7.24 14.45
C GLY A 360 -5.21 6.95 14.34
N LEU A 361 -5.92 7.93 13.78
CA LEU A 361 -7.36 7.85 13.53
C LEU A 361 -7.65 7.67 12.05
N ILE A 362 -8.65 6.84 11.78
CA ILE A 362 -9.09 6.50 10.43
C ILE A 362 -10.60 6.70 10.37
N PHE A 363 -11.02 7.62 9.51
CA PHE A 363 -12.42 7.97 9.35
C PHE A 363 -12.97 7.33 8.08
N ILE A 364 -14.06 6.60 8.24
CA ILE A 364 -14.78 5.96 7.14
C ILE A 364 -16.16 6.59 7.04
N SER A 365 -16.48 7.14 5.88
CA SER A 365 -17.84 7.52 5.51
C SER A 365 -18.39 6.51 4.50
N GLU A 366 -19.56 5.96 4.78
CA GLU A 366 -20.34 5.20 3.78
C GLU A 366 -21.38 6.10 3.07
N ASN A 367 -21.29 7.42 3.25
CA ASN A 367 -22.12 8.35 2.51
C ASN A 367 -21.75 8.33 1.01
N ARG A 368 -22.76 8.37 0.15
CA ARG A 368 -22.63 8.25 -1.31
C ARG A 368 -22.70 9.59 -2.04
N GLY A 369 -22.59 10.70 -1.32
CA GLY A 369 -22.50 12.03 -1.91
C GLY A 369 -21.21 12.18 -2.69
N ASP A 370 -21.30 12.22 -4.02
CA ASP A 370 -20.16 12.20 -4.94
C ASP A 370 -19.88 13.55 -5.64
N ILE A 371 -20.68 14.59 -5.32
CA ILE A 371 -20.46 15.95 -5.81
C ILE A 371 -19.72 16.76 -4.73
N CYS A 372 -18.41 16.88 -4.90
CA CYS A 372 -17.50 17.50 -3.93
C CYS A 372 -17.87 18.94 -3.52
N GLU A 373 -18.52 19.69 -4.41
CA GLU A 373 -18.89 21.10 -4.19
C GLU A 373 -20.24 21.29 -3.50
N ILE A 374 -21.09 20.27 -3.49
CA ILE A 374 -22.48 20.37 -3.00
C ILE A 374 -22.66 19.52 -1.75
N ASN A 375 -22.30 18.25 -1.83
CA ASN A 375 -22.56 17.26 -0.79
C ASN A 375 -21.45 16.19 -0.75
N PRO A 376 -20.19 16.56 -0.46
CA PRO A 376 -19.16 15.57 -0.25
C PRO A 376 -19.50 14.67 0.95
N ALA A 377 -19.16 13.39 0.84
CA ALA A 377 -19.23 12.43 1.93
C ALA A 377 -18.29 12.82 3.09
N ILE A 378 -17.11 13.36 2.74
CA ILE A 378 -16.14 13.86 3.70
C ILE A 378 -15.68 15.26 3.26
N GLU A 379 -15.79 16.22 4.17
CA GLU A 379 -15.40 17.62 3.95
C GLU A 379 -14.40 18.09 4.98
N LEU A 380 -13.29 18.67 4.51
CA LEU A 380 -12.31 19.36 5.33
C LEU A 380 -12.24 20.82 4.91
N THR A 381 -12.36 21.75 5.85
CA THR A 381 -12.37 23.18 5.51
C THR A 381 -10.96 23.72 5.22
N SER A 382 -10.03 23.63 6.17
CA SER A 382 -8.62 24.04 5.99
C SER A 382 -7.72 23.71 7.19
N ASN A 383 -6.40 23.70 6.98
CA ASN A 383 -5.39 23.54 8.03
C ASN A 383 -5.60 22.29 8.91
N THR A 384 -6.11 21.20 8.33
CA THR A 384 -6.29 19.92 9.01
C THR A 384 -5.02 19.08 8.93
N ALA A 385 -4.66 18.35 9.99
CA ALA A 385 -3.41 17.56 10.02
C ALA A 385 -3.61 16.09 10.45
N THR A 386 -2.97 15.17 9.72
CA THR A 386 -2.60 13.78 10.10
C THR A 386 -3.75 12.81 10.37
N VAL A 387 -4.50 12.44 9.32
CA VAL A 387 -5.63 11.49 9.39
C VAL A 387 -5.78 10.75 8.06
N VAL A 388 -6.38 9.57 8.09
CA VAL A 388 -6.78 8.82 6.88
C VAL A 388 -8.29 8.92 6.71
N PHE A 389 -8.71 9.28 5.50
CA PHE A 389 -10.12 9.34 5.13
C PHE A 389 -10.45 8.30 4.05
N VAL A 390 -11.57 7.62 4.27
CA VAL A 390 -12.10 6.60 3.36
C VAL A 390 -13.56 6.88 3.06
N ALA A 391 -13.91 7.05 1.79
CA ALA A 391 -15.27 7.21 1.29
C ALA A 391 -15.42 6.52 -0.06
N VAL A 392 -15.44 5.18 -0.05
CA VAL A 392 -15.37 4.34 -1.25
C VAL A 392 -16.42 4.72 -2.30
N ASP A 393 -17.63 5.07 -1.88
CA ASP A 393 -18.73 5.45 -2.78
C ASP A 393 -18.97 6.97 -2.88
N GLY A 394 -18.19 7.79 -2.15
CA GLY A 394 -18.42 9.23 -2.00
C GLY A 394 -17.25 10.11 -2.44
N CYS A 395 -17.47 11.42 -2.45
CA CYS A 395 -16.41 12.40 -2.64
C CYS A 395 -15.77 12.79 -1.30
N ILE A 396 -14.43 12.89 -1.30
CA ILE A 396 -13.63 13.51 -0.25
C ILE A 396 -13.14 14.88 -0.75
N ASN A 397 -13.58 15.96 -0.12
CA ASN A 397 -13.18 17.34 -0.43
C ASN A 397 -12.21 17.85 0.64
N ILE A 398 -10.93 17.96 0.29
CA ILE A 398 -9.85 18.31 1.21
C ILE A 398 -9.54 19.80 1.10
N GLY A 399 -9.69 20.50 2.23
CA GLY A 399 -9.46 21.93 2.39
C GLY A 399 -8.03 22.40 2.14
N SER A 400 -7.89 23.71 1.94
CA SER A 400 -6.60 24.33 1.66
C SER A 400 -5.64 24.20 2.85
N ASN A 401 -4.35 24.08 2.54
CA ASN A 401 -3.25 23.92 3.52
C ASN A 401 -3.41 22.72 4.48
N SER A 402 -4.25 21.73 4.15
CA SER A 402 -4.38 20.51 4.95
C SER A 402 -3.29 19.51 4.61
N VAL A 403 -2.83 18.75 5.60
CA VAL A 403 -1.86 17.66 5.47
C VAL A 403 -2.53 16.38 5.94
N ILE A 404 -2.74 15.41 5.06
CA ILE A 404 -3.40 14.14 5.40
C ILE A 404 -2.48 12.95 5.15
N SER A 405 -2.67 11.88 5.91
CA SER A 405 -1.79 10.70 5.90
C SER A 405 -2.22 9.61 4.91
N GLY A 406 -3.38 9.78 4.25
CA GLY A 406 -3.87 8.88 3.22
C GLY A 406 -5.30 9.21 2.82
N VAL A 407 -5.67 8.88 1.59
CA VAL A 407 -7.02 9.11 1.07
C VAL A 407 -7.46 8.00 0.12
N LEU A 408 -8.69 7.55 0.31
CA LEU A 408 -9.38 6.62 -0.58
C LEU A 408 -10.82 7.06 -0.77
N GLY A 409 -11.22 7.45 -1.97
CA GLY A 409 -12.63 7.75 -2.24
C GLY A 409 -13.04 7.62 -3.69
N LYS A 410 -14.34 7.57 -3.98
CA LYS A 410 -14.86 7.52 -5.37
C LYS A 410 -14.33 8.69 -6.20
N LYS A 411 -14.34 9.88 -5.59
CA LYS A 411 -13.75 11.11 -6.10
C LYS A 411 -12.97 11.80 -4.99
N VAL A 412 -11.84 12.40 -5.32
CA VAL A 412 -11.03 13.14 -4.35
C VAL A 412 -10.68 14.50 -4.93
N HIS A 413 -11.04 15.56 -4.22
CA HIS A 413 -10.71 16.94 -4.57
C HIS A 413 -9.77 17.53 -3.52
N LEU A 414 -8.57 17.92 -3.95
CA LEU A 414 -7.55 18.57 -3.12
C LEU A 414 -7.52 20.06 -3.44
N LYS A 415 -7.87 20.89 -2.46
CA LYS A 415 -7.77 22.35 -2.57
C LYS A 415 -6.34 22.84 -2.41
N SER A 416 -6.15 24.11 -2.76
CA SER A 416 -4.83 24.70 -2.91
C SER A 416 -3.92 24.50 -1.69
N ASN A 417 -2.64 24.19 -1.94
CA ASN A 417 -1.59 23.93 -0.96
C ASN A 417 -1.81 22.74 0.00
N SER A 418 -2.76 21.83 -0.27
CA SER A 418 -2.91 20.61 0.54
C SER A 418 -1.87 19.54 0.18
N ILE A 419 -1.47 18.74 1.16
CA ILE A 419 -0.48 17.67 1.01
C ILE A 419 -1.11 16.33 1.38
N VAL A 420 -0.97 15.32 0.52
CA VAL A 420 -1.14 13.91 0.90
C VAL A 420 0.25 13.34 1.15
N SER A 421 0.52 12.97 2.40
CA SER A 421 1.78 12.36 2.82
C SER A 421 1.50 10.96 3.33
N TYR A 422 1.54 9.98 2.44
CA TYR A 422 1.19 8.61 2.79
C TYR A 422 2.13 8.01 3.84
N ASP A 423 1.56 7.51 4.93
CA ASP A 423 2.29 6.75 5.93
C ASP A 423 1.92 5.26 5.86
N PRO A 424 2.81 4.37 5.40
CA PRO A 424 2.54 2.94 5.32
C PRO A 424 2.37 2.28 6.70
N SER A 425 2.85 2.89 7.78
CA SER A 425 2.60 2.38 9.14
C SER A 425 1.12 2.55 9.54
N LEU A 426 0.45 3.59 9.03
CA LEU A 426 -0.96 3.84 9.26
C LEU A 426 -1.86 2.88 8.45
N ALA A 427 -1.38 2.43 7.28
CA ALA A 427 -2.01 1.35 6.51
C ALA A 427 -1.86 -0.03 7.16
N GLN A 428 -0.71 -0.28 7.81
CA GLN A 428 -0.48 -1.50 8.59
C GLN A 428 -1.34 -1.56 9.85
N ALA A 429 -1.87 -0.42 10.31
CA ALA A 429 -2.68 -0.32 11.51
C ALA A 429 -4.19 -0.55 11.27
N ILE A 430 -4.64 -0.74 10.02
CA ILE A 430 -5.99 -1.29 9.70
C ILE A 430 -5.89 -2.81 9.67
N LEU A 431 -5.47 -3.40 10.80
CA LEU A 431 -5.50 -4.84 11.00
C LEU A 431 -6.31 -5.09 12.27
N GLY A 432 -7.61 -5.37 12.10
CA GLY A 432 -8.38 -6.01 13.15
C GLY A 432 -7.77 -7.40 13.44
N THR A 433 -7.57 -7.73 14.71
CA THR A 433 -6.91 -8.96 15.17
C THR A 433 -7.89 -10.10 15.45
N ASP A 434 -9.00 -10.15 14.72
CA ASP A 434 -10.16 -10.88 15.25
C ASP A 434 -10.77 -11.94 14.33
N THR A 435 -10.48 -11.94 13.03
CA THR A 435 -10.95 -12.99 12.12
C THR A 435 -10.00 -13.23 10.93
N GLY A 436 -8.90 -13.95 11.20
CA GLY A 436 -8.48 -15.10 10.38
C GLY A 436 -7.80 -14.89 9.02
N GLY A 437 -7.43 -13.67 8.58
CA GLY A 437 -6.49 -13.50 7.47
C GLY A 437 -5.06 -13.34 7.98
N TRP A 438 -4.08 -13.77 7.20
CA TRP A 438 -2.65 -13.51 7.47
C TRP A 438 -2.03 -12.87 6.24
N SER A 439 -1.45 -11.68 6.39
CA SER A 439 -0.78 -10.95 5.32
C SER A 439 0.74 -11.05 5.45
N VAL A 440 1.43 -11.25 4.34
CA VAL A 440 2.90 -11.23 4.30
C VAL A 440 3.39 -9.80 4.46
N VAL A 441 4.21 -9.59 5.49
CA VAL A 441 4.83 -8.30 5.85
C VAL A 441 6.20 -8.17 5.19
N SER A 442 7.00 -9.24 5.24
CA SER A 442 8.33 -9.27 4.64
C SER A 442 8.79 -10.69 4.34
N ILE A 443 9.67 -10.82 3.35
CA ILE A 443 10.38 -12.06 3.01
C ILE A 443 11.88 -11.74 3.05
N THR A 444 12.67 -12.58 3.72
CA THR A 444 14.13 -12.47 3.79
C THR A 444 14.73 -13.83 3.45
N GLU A 445 15.66 -13.84 2.50
CA GLU A 445 16.47 -15.01 2.14
C GLU A 445 17.88 -14.85 2.73
N TYR A 446 18.43 -15.93 3.27
CA TYR A 446 19.75 -15.97 3.92
C TYR A 446 20.74 -16.88 3.20
#